data_AF-A0AAN4YDS1-F1
#
_entry.id   AF-A0AAN4YDS1-F1
#
_cell.length_a   1.000
_cell.length_b   1.000
_cell.length_c   1.000
_cell.angle_alpha   90.00
_cell.angle_beta   90.00
_cell.angle_gamma   90.00
#
_symmetry.space_group_name_H-M   'P 1'
#
loop_
_entity.id
_entity.type
_entity.pdbx_description
1 polymer ?
#
loop_
_entity_poly.entity_id
_entity_poly.type
_entity_poly.pdbx_seq_one_letter_code
_entity_poly.pdbx_strand_id
1 'polypeptide(L)'
;MPPPRYPFSLLAVFETGLFQHARDIVNSLGGAYRKAEFNTRILPRCQTLVEAVGHRLAYEAALDAGVASELLDLYEAGVVLHHSGWFVENLALDTETQFNMEMQAMNSILPRIGNLLNATGAEPYCTAPIVSDEAWMEFTRSLEVHHGNARMDICEHDADLAESVSIFGFLQDYE
;
A
#
# COMPACT_ATOMS: atom_id res chain seq x y z
N MET A 1 -22.98 -13.76 -0.81
CA MET A 1 -22.34 -12.71 -1.63
C MET A 1 -22.82 -12.86 -3.07
N PRO A 2 -23.04 -11.76 -3.81
CA PRO A 2 -23.33 -11.84 -5.24
C PRO A 2 -22.15 -12.53 -5.96
N PRO A 3 -22.42 -13.39 -6.95
CA PRO A 3 -21.35 -14.06 -7.69
C PRO A 3 -20.46 -13.06 -8.43
N PRO A 4 -19.17 -13.37 -8.65
CA PRO A 4 -18.30 -12.59 -9.52
C PRO A 4 -18.90 -12.41 -10.92
N ARG A 5 -18.95 -11.17 -11.40
CA ARG A 5 -19.37 -10.87 -12.78
C ARG A 5 -18.23 -11.09 -13.77
N TYR A 6 -17.01 -10.91 -13.28
CA TYR A 6 -15.76 -11.13 -14.01
C TYR A 6 -14.95 -12.22 -13.31
N PRO A 7 -15.36 -13.51 -13.44
CA PRO A 7 -14.84 -14.60 -12.62
C PRO A 7 -13.35 -14.91 -12.86
N PHE A 8 -12.80 -14.43 -13.97
CA PHE A 8 -11.39 -14.63 -14.34
C PHE A 8 -10.49 -13.43 -14.03
N SER A 9 -11.03 -12.35 -13.44
CA SER A 9 -10.18 -11.27 -12.90
C SER A 9 -9.34 -11.79 -11.74
N LEU A 10 -8.13 -11.23 -11.54
CA LEU A 10 -7.24 -11.69 -10.48
C LEU A 10 -7.91 -11.55 -9.11
N LEU A 11 -8.69 -10.48 -8.93
CA LEU A 11 -9.39 -10.21 -7.67
C LEU A 11 -10.55 -11.19 -7.41
N ALA A 12 -11.25 -11.65 -8.44
CA ALA A 12 -12.28 -12.69 -8.29
C ALA A 12 -11.67 -14.05 -7.95
N VAL A 13 -10.53 -14.39 -8.56
CA VAL A 13 -9.78 -15.61 -8.27
C VAL A 13 -9.22 -15.58 -6.85
N PHE A 14 -8.69 -14.43 -6.42
CA PHE A 14 -8.21 -14.18 -5.07
C PHE A 14 -9.32 -14.36 -4.00
N GLU A 15 -10.46 -13.70 -4.17
CA GLU A 15 -11.61 -13.88 -3.26
C GLU A 15 -12.02 -15.35 -3.20
N THR A 16 -12.21 -15.98 -4.36
CA THR A 16 -12.69 -17.36 -4.44
C THR A 16 -11.76 -18.32 -3.70
N GLY A 17 -10.45 -18.19 -3.91
CA GLY A 17 -9.46 -19.05 -3.27
C GLY A 17 -9.33 -18.81 -1.77
N LEU A 18 -9.37 -17.55 -1.30
CA LEU A 18 -9.38 -17.25 0.14
C LEU A 18 -10.60 -17.86 0.85
N PHE A 19 -11.78 -17.71 0.26
CA PHE A 19 -13.00 -18.30 0.83
C PHE A 19 -12.97 -19.83 0.76
N GLN A 20 -12.37 -20.41 -0.28
CA GLN A 20 -12.20 -21.86 -0.35
C GLN A 20 -11.31 -22.36 0.78
N HIS A 21 -10.15 -21.74 0.97
CA HIS A 21 -9.23 -22.08 2.06
C HIS A 21 -9.89 -21.93 3.44
N ALA A 22 -10.66 -20.85 3.66
CA ALA A 22 -11.40 -20.65 4.91
C ALA A 22 -12.46 -21.75 5.13
N ARG A 23 -13.19 -22.15 4.08
CA ARG A 23 -14.13 -23.27 4.14
C ARG A 23 -13.44 -24.59 4.49
N ASP A 24 -12.27 -24.86 3.90
CA ASP A 24 -11.51 -26.08 4.16
C ASP A 24 -11.07 -26.16 5.62
N ILE A 25 -10.61 -25.03 6.20
CA ILE A 25 -10.31 -24.94 7.64
C ILE A 25 -11.58 -25.25 8.46
N VAL A 26 -12.70 -24.60 8.16
CA VAL A 26 -13.96 -24.80 8.90
C VAL A 26 -14.43 -26.26 8.82
N ASN A 27 -14.30 -26.90 7.66
CA ASN A 27 -14.63 -28.30 7.46
C ASN A 27 -13.71 -29.23 8.25
N SER A 28 -12.41 -28.90 8.34
CA SER A 28 -11.44 -29.69 9.12
C SER A 28 -11.73 -29.73 10.63
N LEU A 29 -12.50 -28.76 11.15
CA LEU A 29 -12.88 -28.67 12.56
C LEU A 29 -14.04 -29.59 12.97
N GLY A 30 -14.65 -30.32 12.03
CA GLY A 30 -15.62 -31.39 12.34
C GLY A 30 -16.83 -30.95 13.17
N GLY A 31 -17.33 -29.72 12.99
CA GLY A 31 -18.50 -29.21 13.72
C GLY A 31 -18.19 -28.36 14.95
N ALA A 32 -16.91 -28.15 15.28
CA ALA A 32 -16.46 -27.35 16.43
C ALA A 32 -16.54 -25.81 16.21
N TYR A 33 -17.60 -25.32 15.56
CA TYR A 33 -17.74 -23.92 15.12
C TYR A 33 -17.81 -22.89 16.25
N ARG A 34 -18.09 -23.33 17.50
CA ARG A 34 -18.18 -22.47 18.69
C ARG A 34 -17.02 -22.67 19.67
N LYS A 35 -15.95 -23.32 19.24
CA LYS A 35 -14.77 -23.59 20.08
C LYS A 35 -13.69 -22.55 19.87
N ALA A 36 -12.81 -22.42 20.86
CA ALA A 36 -11.63 -21.54 20.80
C ALA A 36 -10.80 -21.77 19.52
N GLU A 37 -10.75 -23.00 19.00
CA GLU A 37 -10.02 -23.31 17.78
C GLU A 37 -10.57 -22.64 16.51
N PHE A 38 -11.90 -22.50 16.39
CA PHE A 38 -12.50 -21.70 15.31
C PHE A 38 -12.01 -20.26 15.41
N ASN A 39 -12.06 -19.68 16.63
CA ASN A 39 -11.64 -18.31 16.85
C ASN A 39 -10.16 -18.11 16.48
N THR A 40 -9.28 -19.01 16.91
CA THR A 40 -7.84 -18.95 16.60
C THR A 40 -7.55 -19.06 15.11
N ARG A 41 -8.30 -19.89 14.37
CA ARG A 41 -7.98 -20.16 12.95
C ARG A 41 -8.72 -19.26 11.95
N ILE A 42 -9.93 -18.80 12.28
CA ILE A 42 -10.80 -18.05 11.35
C ILE A 42 -10.81 -16.55 11.65
N LEU A 43 -10.91 -16.11 12.91
CA LEU A 43 -11.03 -14.68 13.21
C LEU A 43 -9.87 -13.83 12.66
N PRO A 44 -8.60 -14.26 12.72
CA PRO A 44 -7.51 -13.50 12.12
C PRO A 44 -7.63 -13.29 10.61
N ARG A 45 -8.46 -14.08 9.93
CA ARG A 45 -8.65 -14.05 8.47
C ARG A 45 -9.89 -13.25 8.06
N CYS A 46 -10.79 -12.94 8.99
CA CYS A 46 -12.04 -12.28 8.67
C CYS A 46 -11.84 -10.94 7.97
N GLN A 47 -10.83 -10.16 8.37
CA GLN A 47 -10.52 -8.90 7.72
C GLN A 47 -10.14 -9.11 6.25
N THR A 48 -9.15 -9.97 5.97
CA THR A 48 -8.72 -10.27 4.60
C THR A 48 -9.85 -10.84 3.74
N LEU A 49 -10.74 -11.67 4.31
CA LEU A 49 -11.91 -12.19 3.60
C LEU A 49 -12.88 -11.07 3.19
N VAL A 50 -13.14 -10.11 4.08
CA VAL A 50 -14.02 -8.97 3.79
C VAL A 50 -13.36 -8.03 2.78
N GLU A 51 -12.07 -7.75 2.93
CA GLU A 51 -11.28 -6.93 2.01
C GLU A 51 -11.24 -7.54 0.60
N ALA A 52 -11.03 -8.85 0.46
CA ALA A 52 -11.03 -9.52 -0.84
C ALA A 52 -12.36 -9.34 -1.60
N VAL A 53 -13.49 -9.41 -0.88
CA VAL A 53 -14.81 -9.13 -1.46
C VAL A 53 -14.92 -7.66 -1.87
N GLY A 54 -14.45 -6.75 -1.01
CA GLY A 54 -14.40 -5.32 -1.30
C GLY A 54 -13.58 -5.02 -2.55
N HIS A 55 -12.39 -5.59 -2.66
CA HIS A 55 -11.49 -5.44 -3.80
C HIS A 55 -12.13 -5.90 -5.11
N ARG A 56 -12.70 -7.11 -5.14
CA ARG A 56 -13.42 -7.58 -6.32
C ARG A 56 -14.58 -6.66 -6.66
N LEU A 57 -15.46 -6.36 -5.71
CA LEU A 57 -16.64 -5.54 -5.97
C LEU A 57 -16.30 -4.13 -6.45
N ALA A 58 -15.28 -3.49 -5.88
CA ALA A 58 -14.80 -2.18 -6.29
C ALA A 58 -14.26 -2.21 -7.72
N TYR A 59 -13.42 -3.19 -8.05
CA TYR A 59 -12.88 -3.36 -9.39
C TYR A 59 -13.97 -3.60 -10.43
N GLU A 60 -14.90 -4.53 -10.18
CA GLU A 60 -15.99 -4.80 -11.12
C GLU A 60 -16.89 -3.57 -11.31
N ALA A 61 -17.19 -2.84 -10.24
CA ALA A 61 -18.01 -1.63 -10.33
C ALA A 61 -17.30 -0.51 -11.12
N ALA A 62 -15.99 -0.35 -10.91
CA ALA A 62 -15.18 0.61 -11.65
C ALA A 62 -15.08 0.23 -13.14
N LEU A 63 -14.94 -1.05 -13.44
CA LEU A 63 -14.93 -1.58 -14.80
C LEU A 63 -16.26 -1.29 -15.53
N ASP A 64 -17.41 -1.55 -14.90
CA ASP A 64 -18.72 -1.24 -15.51
C ASP A 64 -18.97 0.26 -15.66
N ALA A 65 -18.46 1.07 -14.73
CA ALA A 65 -18.58 2.52 -14.78
C ALA A 65 -17.69 3.14 -15.88
N GLY A 66 -16.86 2.33 -16.55
CA GLY A 66 -15.95 2.81 -17.60
C GLY A 66 -14.79 3.64 -17.05
N VAL A 67 -14.34 3.35 -15.82
CA VAL A 67 -13.09 3.92 -15.30
C VAL A 67 -11.95 3.56 -16.24
N ALA A 68 -11.01 4.50 -16.43
CA ALA A 68 -9.87 4.31 -17.33
C ALA A 68 -9.12 3.01 -16.99
N SER A 69 -8.81 2.20 -18.02
CA SER A 69 -8.20 0.89 -17.83
C SER A 69 -6.87 0.98 -17.08
N GLU A 70 -6.10 2.04 -17.29
CA GLU A 70 -4.83 2.19 -16.60
C GLU A 70 -5.01 2.34 -15.08
N LEU A 71 -6.08 3.01 -14.62
CA LEU A 71 -6.42 3.09 -13.19
C LEU A 71 -6.86 1.73 -12.63
N LEU A 72 -7.56 0.93 -13.43
CA LEU A 72 -7.95 -0.44 -13.06
C LEU A 72 -6.71 -1.33 -12.94
N ASP A 73 -5.77 -1.21 -13.88
CA ASP A 73 -4.51 -1.96 -13.89
C ASP A 73 -3.67 -1.63 -12.65
N LEU A 74 -3.56 -0.34 -12.29
CA LEU A 74 -2.83 0.08 -11.09
C LEU A 74 -3.52 -0.42 -9.81
N TYR A 75 -4.85 -0.35 -9.76
CA TYR A 75 -5.61 -0.86 -8.61
C TYR A 75 -5.42 -2.36 -8.44
N GLU A 76 -5.57 -3.14 -9.51
CA GLU A 76 -5.40 -4.60 -9.48
C GLU A 76 -3.95 -4.97 -9.11
N ALA A 77 -2.95 -4.33 -9.72
CA ALA A 77 -1.54 -4.57 -9.40
C ALA A 77 -1.19 -4.24 -7.94
N GLY A 78 -1.73 -3.14 -7.39
CA GLY A 78 -1.54 -2.78 -5.99
C GLY A 78 -2.13 -3.81 -5.02
N VAL A 79 -3.33 -4.34 -5.32
CA VAL A 79 -3.94 -5.41 -4.51
C VAL A 79 -3.13 -6.70 -4.60
N VAL A 80 -2.62 -7.04 -5.80
CA VAL A 80 -1.74 -8.19 -6.01
C VAL A 80 -0.48 -8.08 -5.16
N LEU A 81 0.20 -6.93 -5.20
CA LEU A 81 1.42 -6.71 -4.44
C LEU A 81 1.16 -6.70 -2.92
N HIS A 82 0.05 -6.09 -2.47
CA HIS A 82 -0.34 -6.08 -1.06
C HIS A 82 -0.58 -7.49 -0.49
N HIS A 83 -1.10 -8.40 -1.31
CA HIS A 83 -1.35 -9.79 -0.94
C HIS A 83 -0.38 -10.77 -1.62
N SER A 84 0.86 -10.34 -1.87
CA SER A 84 1.86 -11.05 -2.68
C SER A 84 2.00 -12.53 -2.35
N GLY A 85 2.06 -12.88 -1.06
CA GLY A 85 2.22 -14.26 -0.62
C GLY A 85 1.14 -15.20 -1.13
N TRP A 86 -0.11 -14.74 -1.21
CA TRP A 86 -1.21 -15.55 -1.75
C TRP A 86 -1.04 -15.78 -3.25
N PHE A 87 -0.67 -14.73 -4.00
CA PHE A 87 -0.50 -14.80 -5.46
C PHE A 87 0.71 -15.65 -5.87
N VAL A 88 1.80 -15.58 -5.11
CA VAL A 88 2.97 -16.46 -5.28
C VAL A 88 2.55 -17.92 -5.08
N GLU A 89 1.84 -18.22 -4.00
CA GLU A 89 1.47 -19.58 -3.63
C GLU A 89 0.41 -20.19 -4.57
N ASN A 90 -0.55 -19.41 -5.05
CA ASN A 90 -1.74 -19.94 -5.72
C ASN A 90 -1.79 -19.69 -7.23
N LEU A 91 -1.11 -18.67 -7.75
CA LEU A 91 -1.16 -18.29 -9.18
C LEU A 91 0.20 -18.27 -9.88
N ALA A 92 1.28 -18.72 -9.22
CA ALA A 92 2.64 -18.70 -9.75
C ALA A 92 3.08 -17.30 -10.25
N LEU A 93 2.54 -16.24 -9.65
CA LEU A 93 2.97 -14.87 -9.88
C LEU A 93 4.07 -14.56 -8.88
N ASP A 94 5.33 -14.65 -9.31
CA ASP A 94 6.46 -14.31 -8.46
C ASP A 94 6.49 -12.81 -8.10
N THR A 95 7.19 -12.47 -7.02
CA THR A 95 7.22 -11.10 -6.48
C THR A 95 7.78 -10.07 -7.48
N GLU A 96 8.74 -10.46 -8.32
CA GLU A 96 9.34 -9.56 -9.32
C GLU A 96 8.33 -9.28 -10.44
N THR A 97 7.60 -10.29 -10.90
CA THR A 97 6.49 -10.12 -11.85
C THR A 97 5.42 -9.18 -11.28
N GLN A 98 5.04 -9.34 -10.01
CA GLN A 98 4.05 -8.47 -9.36
C GLN A 98 4.51 -7.02 -9.26
N PHE A 99 5.77 -6.79 -8.88
CA PHE A 99 6.36 -5.46 -8.84
C PHE A 99 6.40 -4.80 -10.23
N ASN A 100 6.76 -5.58 -11.26
CA ASN A 100 6.75 -5.10 -12.63
C ASN A 100 5.35 -4.75 -13.14
N MET A 101 4.31 -5.48 -12.74
CA MET A 101 2.91 -5.12 -13.05
C MET A 101 2.56 -3.73 -12.49
N GLU A 102 2.87 -3.48 -11.21
CA GLU A 102 2.60 -2.18 -10.58
C GLU A 102 3.41 -1.06 -11.22
N MET A 103 4.71 -1.29 -11.46
CA MET A 103 5.58 -0.31 -12.11
C MET A 103 5.08 0.07 -13.51
N GLN A 104 4.66 -0.91 -14.32
CA GLN A 104 4.13 -0.68 -15.66
C GLN A 104 2.81 0.12 -15.61
N ALA A 105 1.91 -0.23 -14.69
CA ALA A 105 0.67 0.51 -14.48
C ALA A 105 0.92 1.95 -14.00
N MET A 106 1.88 2.15 -13.10
CA MET A 106 2.26 3.49 -12.63
C MET A 106 2.83 4.34 -13.78
N ASN A 107 3.75 3.77 -14.56
CA ASN A 107 4.38 4.47 -15.68
C ASN A 107 3.39 4.84 -16.79
N SER A 108 2.34 4.04 -17.00
CA SER A 108 1.29 4.36 -17.98
C SER A 108 0.37 5.50 -17.51
N ILE A 109 0.10 5.60 -16.20
CA ILE A 109 -0.79 6.61 -15.62
C ILE A 109 -0.11 7.94 -15.41
N LEU A 110 1.17 7.95 -15.01
CA LEU A 110 1.88 9.16 -14.57
C LEU A 110 1.76 10.33 -15.57
N PRO A 111 1.91 10.14 -16.90
CA PRO A 111 1.75 11.24 -17.87
C PRO A 111 0.32 11.78 -17.98
N ARG A 112 -0.68 10.99 -17.57
CA ARG A 112 -2.12 11.30 -17.68
C ARG A 112 -2.76 11.68 -16.33
N ILE A 113 -2.04 11.53 -15.22
CA ILE A 113 -2.62 11.64 -13.87
C ILE A 113 -3.30 12.99 -13.62
N GLY A 114 -2.70 14.09 -14.08
CA GLY A 114 -3.31 15.42 -13.97
C GLY A 114 -4.64 15.52 -14.71
N ASN A 115 -4.72 14.97 -15.93
CA ASN A 115 -5.97 14.95 -16.70
C ASN A 115 -7.04 14.08 -16.03
N LEU A 116 -6.64 12.94 -15.47
CA LEU A 116 -7.55 12.04 -14.75
C LEU A 116 -8.08 12.70 -13.47
N LEU A 117 -7.23 13.38 -12.71
CA LEU A 117 -7.62 14.13 -11.52
C LEU A 117 -8.59 15.28 -11.88
N ASN A 118 -8.29 16.06 -12.92
CA ASN A 118 -9.17 17.12 -13.38
C ASN A 118 -10.55 16.58 -13.82
N ALA A 119 -10.58 15.41 -14.47
CA ALA A 119 -11.82 14.77 -14.89
C ALA A 119 -12.74 14.35 -13.72
N THR A 120 -12.22 14.24 -12.49
CA THR A 120 -13.05 13.98 -11.30
C THR A 120 -13.94 15.18 -10.94
N GLY A 121 -13.60 16.39 -11.40
CA GLY A 121 -14.30 17.62 -11.00
C GLY A 121 -14.13 17.99 -9.52
N ALA A 122 -13.14 17.42 -8.83
CA ALA A 122 -12.92 17.64 -7.40
C ALA A 122 -12.29 19.00 -7.06
N GLU A 123 -11.75 19.72 -8.05
CA GLU A 123 -11.05 21.01 -7.87
C GLU A 123 -11.83 22.03 -7.00
N PRO A 124 -13.14 22.29 -7.20
CA PRO A 124 -13.88 23.26 -6.39
C PRO A 124 -14.01 22.88 -4.91
N TYR A 125 -13.75 21.63 -4.56
CA TYR A 125 -13.83 21.10 -3.19
C TYR A 125 -12.44 20.98 -2.56
N CYS A 126 -11.37 21.31 -3.28
CA CYS A 126 -10.02 21.23 -2.77
C CYS A 126 -9.66 22.53 -2.03
N THR A 127 -9.58 22.45 -0.69
CA THR A 127 -9.20 23.59 0.15
C THR A 127 -7.72 23.57 0.55
N ALA A 128 -6.98 22.54 0.15
CA ALA A 128 -5.59 22.38 0.54
C ALA A 128 -4.71 23.37 -0.24
N PRO A 129 -3.94 24.26 0.42
CA PRO A 129 -3.16 25.27 -0.29
C PRO A 129 -2.01 24.69 -1.12
N ILE A 130 -1.56 23.46 -0.82
CA ILE A 130 -0.45 22.79 -1.51
C ILE A 130 -0.76 22.42 -2.97
N VAL A 131 -2.01 22.51 -3.41
CA VAL A 131 -2.41 22.10 -4.77
C VAL A 131 -2.00 23.09 -5.86
N SER A 132 -1.61 24.32 -5.50
CA SER A 132 -1.05 25.28 -6.44
C SER A 132 0.03 26.12 -5.78
N ASP A 133 1.03 26.54 -6.57
CA ASP A 133 2.09 27.40 -6.09
C ASP A 133 1.56 28.73 -5.55
N GLU A 134 0.50 29.27 -6.16
CA GLU A 134 -0.13 30.52 -5.73
C GLU A 134 -0.77 30.38 -4.35
N ALA A 135 -1.65 29.39 -4.16
CA ALA A 135 -2.30 29.15 -2.88
C ALA A 135 -1.29 28.75 -1.79
N TRP A 136 -0.24 28.01 -2.16
CA TRP A 136 0.85 27.64 -1.25
C TRP A 136 1.63 28.88 -0.80
N MET A 137 1.96 29.79 -1.72
CA MET A 137 2.64 31.04 -1.39
C MET A 137 1.76 31.96 -0.53
N GLU A 138 0.47 32.06 -0.82
CA GLU A 138 -0.46 32.85 0.01
C GLU A 138 -0.56 32.28 1.43
N PHE A 139 -0.75 30.96 1.54
CA PHE A 139 -0.78 30.27 2.81
C PHE A 139 0.51 30.48 3.61
N THR A 140 1.68 30.24 3.01
CA THR A 140 2.97 30.39 3.71
C THR A 140 3.23 31.83 4.16
N ARG A 141 2.80 32.84 3.39
CA ARG A 141 2.89 34.27 3.79
C ARG A 141 1.94 34.63 4.94
N SER A 142 0.85 33.89 5.12
CA SER A 142 -0.12 34.14 6.19
C SER A 142 0.34 33.65 7.58
N LEU A 143 1.38 32.81 7.63
CA LEU A 143 1.86 32.21 8.88
C LEU A 143 2.70 33.20 9.70
N GLU A 144 2.59 33.13 11.02
CA GLU A 144 3.44 33.91 11.94
C GLU A 144 4.89 33.45 11.84
N VAL A 145 5.79 34.39 11.57
CA VAL A 145 7.23 34.12 11.51
C VAL A 145 7.83 34.29 12.90
N HIS A 146 8.26 33.17 13.49
CA HIS A 146 9.04 33.18 14.72
C HIS A 146 10.54 33.21 14.42
N HIS A 147 11.25 34.16 15.03
CA HIS A 147 12.70 34.25 14.96
C HIS A 147 13.31 33.81 16.30
N GLY A 148 14.40 33.05 16.23
CA GLY A 148 15.19 32.66 17.40
C GLY A 148 16.63 33.17 17.26
N ASN A 149 17.23 33.61 18.37
CA ASN A 149 18.65 33.97 18.43
C ASN A 149 19.53 32.76 18.79
N ALA A 150 19.14 31.56 18.34
CA ALA A 150 19.91 30.36 18.57
C ALA A 150 21.29 30.52 17.92
N ARG A 151 22.33 30.53 18.76
CA ARG A 151 23.71 30.46 18.30
C ARG A 151 24.05 28.98 18.20
N MET A 152 24.28 28.53 16.98
CA MET A 152 24.99 27.27 16.76
C MET A 152 26.45 27.59 17.06
N ASP A 153 26.90 27.27 18.27
CA ASP A 153 28.33 27.09 18.49
C ASP A 153 28.70 25.89 17.62
N ILE A 154 29.21 26.19 16.42
CA ILE A 154 29.87 25.17 15.60
C ILE A 154 31.05 24.79 16.47
N CYS A 155 30.95 23.67 17.21
CA CYS A 155 32.10 23.10 17.88
C CYS A 155 33.17 22.97 16.80
N GLU A 156 34.25 23.75 16.90
CA GLU A 156 35.44 23.46 16.13
C GLU A 156 35.76 21.99 16.38
N HIS A 157 35.98 21.26 15.30
CA HIS A 157 36.36 19.86 15.39
C HIS A 157 37.66 19.80 16.20
N ASP A 158 37.51 19.44 17.47
CA ASP A 158 38.64 19.22 18.36
C ASP A 158 39.28 17.91 17.92
N ALA A 159 40.34 18.01 17.13
CA ALA A 159 41.08 16.88 16.58
C ALA A 159 41.59 15.96 17.71
N ASP A 160 41.76 16.49 18.92
CA ASP A 160 42.24 15.75 20.09
C ASP A 160 41.15 14.83 20.70
N LEU A 161 39.85 15.11 20.46
CA LEU A 161 38.75 14.25 20.88
C LEU A 161 38.50 13.08 19.91
N ALA A 162 38.87 13.23 18.64
CA ALA A 162 38.70 12.20 17.60
C ALA A 162 39.65 11.00 17.78
N GLU A 163 40.82 11.18 18.42
CA GLU A 163 41.73 10.06 18.73
C GLU A 163 41.22 9.17 19.86
N SER A 164 40.38 9.68 20.77
CA SER A 164 39.89 8.92 21.92
C SER A 164 38.70 7.99 21.64
N VAL A 165 38.05 8.14 20.48
CA VAL A 165 36.92 7.32 20.05
C VAL A 165 37.22 6.67 18.70
N SER A 166 38.35 5.95 18.63
CA SER A 166 38.57 5.03 17.53
C SER A 166 37.76 3.75 17.75
N ILE A 167 36.73 3.56 16.93
CA ILE A 167 35.95 2.31 16.83
C ILE A 167 36.83 1.09 16.48
N PHE A 168 38.07 1.31 16.03
CA PHE A 168 39.04 0.26 15.70
C PHE A 168 39.84 -0.27 16.91
N GLY A 169 39.68 0.30 18.12
CA GLY A 169 40.32 -0.23 19.33
C GLY A 169 39.81 -1.59 19.80
N PHE A 170 38.73 -2.12 19.20
CA PHE A 170 38.11 -3.40 19.58
C PHE A 170 38.56 -4.62 18.75
N LEU A 171 39.47 -4.44 17.78
CA LEU A 171 39.89 -5.51 16.86
C LEU A 171 41.41 -5.70 16.78
N GLN A 172 42.14 -5.51 17.89
CA GLN A 172 43.58 -5.80 17.94
C GLN A 172 44.01 -7.00 18.80
N ASP A 173 43.08 -7.71 19.45
CA ASP A 173 43.43 -8.91 20.22
C ASP A 173 42.92 -10.19 19.54
N TYR A 174 43.53 -10.57 18.42
CA TYR A 174 43.55 -11.96 17.93
C TYR A 174 44.81 -12.21 17.10
N GLU A 175 45.92 -12.49 17.79
CA GLU A 175 46.95 -13.46 17.37
C GLU A 175 47.36 -14.31 18.57
#